data_AF-A0A526YJ93-F1
#
_entry.id   AF-A0A526YJ93-F1
#
_cell.length_a   1.000
_cell.length_b   1.000
_cell.length_c   1.000
_cell.angle_alpha   90.00
_cell.angle_beta   90.00
_cell.angle_gamma   90.00
#
_symmetry.space_group_name_H-M   'P 1'
#
loop_
_entity.id
_entity.type
_entity.pdbx_description
1 polymer ?
#
loop_
_entity_poly.entity_id
_entity_poly.type
_entity_poly.pdbx_seq_one_letter_code
_entity_poly.pdbx_strand_id
1 'polypeptide(L)'
;MNKAASRFAFVSSDTADAKAALESLSARYGQAPIEDAEIVVALGGDGFLLQTLRDTMSTGKKVYGMNRGTIGFLMNEYRASGLTGRIAAAVAETIRPLEMQAVTAEGETISALAINEVALWRQSYQTAKIRITVDGQVRLEELNCDGVMVATPAG
;
A
#
# COMPACT_ATOMS: atom_id res chain seq x y z
N MET A 1 32.40 -18.30 1.09
CA MET A 1 31.31 -18.65 2.02
C MET A 1 30.72 -17.36 2.57
N ASN A 2 29.38 -17.33 2.67
CA ASN A 2 28.49 -16.34 3.32
C ASN A 2 28.46 -14.88 2.85
N LYS A 3 27.49 -14.57 1.98
CA LYS A 3 26.89 -13.22 1.84
C LYS A 3 25.38 -13.31 1.52
N ALA A 4 24.67 -14.20 2.23
CA ALA A 4 23.23 -14.43 2.04
C ALA A 4 22.36 -13.86 3.18
N ALA A 5 22.94 -13.56 4.34
CA ALA A 5 22.31 -12.75 5.39
C ALA A 5 22.60 -11.27 5.04
N SER A 6 21.67 -10.37 4.77
CA SER A 6 20.24 -10.33 5.06
C SER A 6 19.60 -9.39 4.03
N ARG A 7 19.00 -9.95 2.98
CA ARG A 7 18.44 -9.14 1.87
C ARG A 7 16.94 -8.85 2.03
N PHE A 8 16.29 -9.58 2.94
CA PHE A 8 14.86 -9.54 3.16
C PHE A 8 14.53 -9.04 4.56
N ALA A 9 13.52 -8.18 4.66
CA ALA A 9 12.79 -7.95 5.89
C ALA A 9 11.38 -8.54 5.73
N PHE A 10 11.05 -9.55 6.53
CA PHE A 10 9.72 -10.12 6.59
C PHE A 10 8.87 -9.32 7.58
N VAL A 11 7.67 -8.93 7.14
CA VAL A 11 6.65 -8.27 7.96
C VAL A 11 5.33 -9.02 7.79
N SER A 12 4.51 -9.08 8.84
CA SER A 12 3.26 -9.83 8.82
C SER A 12 2.11 -9.05 9.43
N SER A 13 0.90 -9.33 8.95
CA SER A 13 -0.32 -8.95 9.67
C SER A 13 -0.45 -9.72 10.99
N ASP A 14 -1.47 -9.37 11.78
CA ASP A 14 -1.66 -9.95 13.11
C ASP A 14 -2.22 -11.38 13.14
N THR A 15 -2.53 -11.97 11.98
CA THR A 15 -3.10 -13.32 11.90
C THR A 15 -2.06 -14.38 12.30
N ALA A 16 -2.52 -15.45 12.95
CA ALA A 16 -1.65 -16.55 13.37
C ALA A 16 -0.89 -17.16 12.18
N ASP A 17 -1.58 -17.30 11.05
CA ASP A 17 -1.01 -17.82 9.81
C ASP A 17 0.10 -16.93 9.23
N ALA A 18 -0.06 -15.60 9.27
CA ALA A 18 0.95 -14.67 8.77
C ALA A 18 2.18 -14.63 9.69
N LYS A 19 1.97 -14.65 11.01
CA LYS A 19 3.05 -14.72 12.01
C LYS A 19 3.88 -16.01 11.88
N ALA A 20 3.22 -17.16 11.75
CA ALA A 20 3.90 -18.43 11.53
C ALA A 20 4.72 -18.45 10.21
N ALA A 21 4.21 -17.82 9.16
CA ALA A 21 4.94 -17.64 7.91
C ALA A 21 6.17 -16.74 8.08
N LEU A 22 6.06 -15.65 8.84
CA LEU A 22 7.17 -14.76 9.15
C LEU A 22 8.29 -15.53 9.86
N GLU A 23 7.96 -16.28 10.91
CA GLU A 23 8.93 -17.08 11.65
C GLU A 23 9.63 -18.10 10.74
N SER A 24 8.84 -18.85 9.96
CA SER A 24 9.35 -19.87 9.04
C SER A 24 10.30 -19.30 7.97
N LEU A 25 9.92 -18.17 7.37
CA LEU A 25 10.72 -17.52 6.33
C LEU A 25 11.96 -16.84 6.91
N SER A 26 11.83 -16.19 8.06
CA SER A 26 12.95 -15.56 8.77
C SER A 26 14.01 -16.60 9.17
N ALA A 27 13.59 -17.77 9.67
CA ALA A 27 14.49 -18.86 10.01
C ALA A 27 15.22 -19.43 8.77
N ARG A 28 14.58 -19.38 7.59
CA ARG A 28 15.12 -19.96 6.34
C ARG A 28 16.01 -19.01 5.56
N TYR A 29 15.63 -17.72 5.47
CA TYR A 29 16.27 -16.74 4.60
C TYR A 29 16.98 -15.62 5.38
N GLY A 30 16.90 -15.63 6.71
CA GLY A 30 17.37 -14.56 7.58
C GLY A 30 16.35 -13.42 7.69
N GLN A 31 16.57 -12.52 8.64
CA GLN A 31 15.75 -11.33 8.86
C GLN A 31 16.67 -10.12 8.97
N ALA A 32 16.55 -9.18 8.03
CA ALA A 32 17.18 -7.87 8.13
C ALA A 32 16.24 -6.89 8.84
N PRO A 33 16.78 -5.85 9.49
CA PRO A 33 16.04 -4.62 9.72
C PRO A 33 15.50 -4.04 8.40
N ILE A 34 14.35 -3.35 8.43
CA ILE A 34 13.69 -2.83 7.22
C ILE A 34 14.60 -1.81 6.51
N GLU A 35 15.30 -1.00 7.30
CA GLU A 35 16.26 0.00 6.85
C GLU A 35 17.42 -0.60 6.03
N ASP A 36 17.84 -1.82 6.35
CA ASP A 36 18.96 -2.51 5.70
C ASP A 36 18.51 -3.48 4.60
N ALA A 37 17.23 -3.88 4.60
CA ALA A 37 16.70 -4.81 3.62
C ALA A 37 16.70 -4.23 2.19
N GLU A 38 16.92 -5.05 1.18
CA GLU A 38 16.70 -4.63 -0.22
C GLU A 38 15.23 -4.80 -0.61
N ILE A 39 14.57 -5.81 -0.05
CA ILE A 39 13.18 -6.16 -0.33
C ILE A 39 12.44 -6.42 0.98
N VAL A 40 11.31 -5.75 1.16
CA VAL A 40 10.36 -6.02 2.25
C VAL A 40 9.35 -7.05 1.76
N VAL A 41 9.19 -8.14 2.49
CA VAL A 41 8.25 -9.22 2.17
C VAL A 41 7.06 -9.14 3.11
N ALA A 42 5.91 -8.72 2.59
CA ALA A 42 4.68 -8.56 3.34
C ALA A 42 3.86 -9.85 3.35
N LEU A 43 3.48 -10.35 4.52
CA LEU A 43 2.74 -11.58 4.73
C LEU A 43 1.36 -11.23 5.30
N GLY A 44 0.30 -11.42 4.52
CA GLY A 44 -1.04 -11.00 4.92
C GLY A 44 -2.02 -10.97 3.76
N GLY A 45 -2.93 -9.99 3.75
CA GLY A 45 -3.81 -9.70 2.62
C GLY A 45 -3.47 -8.37 1.95
N ASP A 46 -4.27 -7.96 0.96
CA ASP A 46 -4.06 -6.73 0.18
C ASP A 46 -3.94 -5.48 1.08
N GLY A 47 -4.83 -5.32 2.06
CA GLY A 47 -4.78 -4.16 2.97
C GLY A 47 -3.47 -4.07 3.74
N PHE A 48 -2.86 -5.21 4.09
CA PHE A 48 -1.56 -5.22 4.76
C PHE A 48 -0.41 -4.88 3.80
N LEU A 49 -0.49 -5.32 2.55
CA LEU A 49 0.47 -4.91 1.51
C LEU A 49 0.39 -3.40 1.26
N LEU A 50 -0.81 -2.84 1.14
CA LEU A 50 -1.01 -1.41 0.97
C LEU A 50 -0.48 -0.61 2.16
N GLN A 51 -0.71 -1.08 3.39
CA GLN A 51 -0.12 -0.49 4.58
C GLN A 51 1.41 -0.53 4.52
N THR A 52 1.99 -1.68 4.17
CA THR A 52 3.45 -1.83 4.04
C THR A 52 4.02 -0.90 2.97
N LEU A 53 3.34 -0.75 1.84
CA LEU A 53 3.73 0.18 0.78
C LEU A 53 3.67 1.64 1.26
N ARG A 54 2.66 2.02 2.04
CA ARG A 54 2.57 3.36 2.64
C ARG A 54 3.73 3.63 3.60
N ASP A 55 4.03 2.68 4.49
CA ASP A 55 5.08 2.81 5.50
C ASP A 55 6.49 2.85 4.89
N THR A 56 6.65 2.28 3.69
CA THR A 56 7.93 2.22 2.98
C THR A 56 8.03 3.20 1.80
N MET A 57 7.00 4.00 1.53
CA MET A 57 6.86 4.79 0.31
C MET A 57 8.03 5.78 0.09
N SER A 58 8.54 6.38 1.15
CA SER A 58 9.65 7.36 1.11
C SER A 58 11.04 6.73 1.13
N THR A 59 11.14 5.40 1.22
CA THR A 59 12.41 4.68 1.42
C THR A 59 13.01 4.11 0.14
N GLY A 60 12.22 4.07 -0.96
CA GLY A 60 12.62 3.44 -2.23
C GLY A 60 12.75 1.92 -2.16
N LYS A 61 12.32 1.30 -1.05
CA LYS A 61 12.39 -0.15 -0.85
C LYS A 61 11.37 -0.86 -1.74
N LYS A 62 11.75 -2.02 -2.26
CA LYS A 62 10.84 -2.88 -3.02
C LYS A 62 10.00 -3.69 -2.05
N VAL A 63 8.70 -3.80 -2.31
CA VAL A 63 7.79 -4.61 -1.49
C VAL A 63 7.30 -5.79 -2.31
N TYR A 64 7.29 -6.98 -1.70
CA TYR A 64 6.78 -8.21 -2.29
C TYR A 64 5.73 -8.83 -1.35
N GLY A 65 4.47 -8.86 -1.79
CA GLY A 65 3.36 -9.42 -0.99
C GLY A 65 3.14 -10.91 -1.22
N MET A 66 2.89 -11.68 -0.15
CA MET A 66 2.42 -13.06 -0.21
C MET A 66 1.19 -13.29 0.67
N ASN A 67 0.18 -13.96 0.11
CA ASN A 67 -1.11 -14.15 0.73
C ASN A 67 -1.06 -15.15 1.90
N ARG A 68 -1.43 -14.68 3.10
CA ARG A 68 -1.68 -15.50 4.31
C ARG A 68 -3.02 -15.14 4.96
N GLY A 69 -3.99 -14.76 4.14
CA GLY A 69 -5.36 -14.41 4.54
C GLY A 69 -6.37 -14.79 3.45
N THR A 70 -7.39 -13.95 3.25
CA THR A 70 -8.38 -14.13 2.17
C THR A 70 -7.77 -13.84 0.80
N ILE A 71 -8.30 -14.47 -0.26
CA ILE A 71 -7.86 -14.19 -1.63
C ILE A 71 -8.22 -12.73 -1.97
N GLY A 72 -7.22 -11.99 -2.45
CA GLY A 72 -7.33 -10.62 -2.94
C GLY A 72 -6.72 -10.48 -4.34
N PHE A 73 -6.45 -9.25 -4.76
CA PHE A 73 -6.01 -8.90 -6.11
C PHE A 73 -4.51 -8.62 -6.21
N LEU A 74 -3.85 -8.21 -5.12
CA LEU A 74 -2.46 -7.71 -5.16
C LEU A 74 -1.43 -8.73 -4.67
N MET A 75 -1.87 -9.72 -3.89
CA MET A 75 -0.97 -10.65 -3.19
C MET A 75 -0.59 -11.87 -4.03
N ASN A 76 0.70 -12.21 -4.04
CA ASN A 76 1.18 -13.46 -4.65
C ASN A 76 0.80 -14.67 -3.78
N GLU A 77 0.77 -15.86 -4.37
CA GLU A 77 0.59 -17.11 -3.61
C GLU A 77 1.73 -17.32 -2.60
N TYR A 78 1.39 -17.69 -1.38
CA TYR A 78 2.37 -18.05 -0.38
C TYR A 78 3.05 -19.38 -0.71
N ARG A 79 4.38 -19.37 -0.77
CA ARG A 79 5.21 -20.57 -0.83
C ARG A 79 6.48 -20.35 0.00
N ALA A 80 6.80 -21.29 0.90
CA ALA A 80 7.97 -21.15 1.77
C ALA A 80 9.31 -21.37 1.04
N SER A 81 9.31 -22.08 -0.08
CA SER A 81 10.51 -22.41 -0.86
C SER A 81 10.66 -21.50 -2.09
N GLY A 82 11.90 -21.40 -2.59
CA GLY A 82 12.21 -20.71 -3.84
C GLY A 82 11.93 -19.20 -3.84
N LEU A 83 11.88 -18.55 -2.68
CA LEU A 83 11.54 -17.12 -2.56
C LEU A 83 12.44 -16.24 -3.43
N THR A 84 13.76 -16.42 -3.35
CA THR A 84 14.73 -15.63 -4.13
C THR A 84 14.50 -15.74 -5.63
N GLY A 85 14.27 -16.96 -6.13
CA GLY A 85 13.99 -17.19 -7.55
C GLY A 85 12.67 -16.57 -7.99
N ARG A 86 11.63 -16.64 -7.15
CA ARG A 86 10.33 -16.03 -7.43
C ARG A 86 10.41 -14.51 -7.48
N ILE A 87 11.11 -13.88 -6.53
CA ILE A 87 11.30 -12.42 -6.56
C ILE A 87 12.14 -12.00 -7.76
N ALA A 88 13.19 -12.77 -8.11
CA ALA A 88 14.00 -12.48 -9.29
C ALA A 88 13.21 -12.58 -10.61
N ALA A 89 12.22 -13.47 -10.67
CA ALA A 89 11.35 -13.65 -11.83
C ALA A 89 10.11 -12.74 -11.80
N ALA A 90 9.87 -12.01 -10.72
CA ALA A 90 8.69 -11.17 -10.57
C ALA A 90 8.78 -9.93 -11.48
N VAL A 91 7.64 -9.56 -12.06
CA VAL A 91 7.51 -8.30 -12.79
C VAL A 91 7.32 -7.17 -11.78
N ALA A 92 8.18 -6.16 -11.86
CA ALA A 92 8.06 -4.99 -10.99
C ALA A 92 6.93 -4.07 -11.50
N GLU A 93 5.98 -3.77 -10.62
CA GLU A 93 4.92 -2.80 -10.88
C GLU A 93 5.23 -1.50 -10.12
N THR A 94 5.07 -0.35 -10.79
CA THR A 94 5.33 0.97 -10.19
C THR A 94 4.02 1.65 -9.83
N ILE A 95 3.71 1.68 -8.55
CA ILE A 95 2.53 2.39 -8.02
C ILE A 95 2.80 3.89 -7.99
N ARG A 96 1.87 4.66 -8.56
CA ARG A 96 1.88 6.13 -8.51
C ARG A 96 0.76 6.59 -7.57
N PRO A 97 1.06 6.97 -6.32
CA PRO A 97 0.05 7.41 -5.38
C PRO A 97 -0.55 8.77 -5.81
N LEU A 98 -1.77 9.03 -5.36
CA LEU A 98 -2.34 10.37 -5.36
C LEU A 98 -1.67 11.20 -4.26
N GLU A 99 -1.38 12.45 -4.58
CA GLU A 99 -1.05 13.47 -3.59
C GLU A 99 -2.29 14.34 -3.36
N MET A 100 -2.84 14.27 -2.15
CA MET A 100 -3.93 15.12 -1.70
C MET A 100 -3.37 16.37 -1.03
N GLN A 101 -3.90 17.53 -1.39
CA GLN A 101 -3.80 18.75 -0.61
C GLN A 101 -5.22 19.21 -0.27
N ALA A 102 -5.55 19.27 1.01
CA ALA A 102 -6.85 19.70 1.51
C ALA A 102 -6.68 21.00 2.29
N VAL A 103 -7.46 22.02 1.93
CA VAL A 103 -7.50 23.30 2.66
C VAL A 103 -8.75 23.32 3.52
N THR A 104 -8.60 23.47 4.83
CA THR A 104 -9.73 23.53 5.77
C THR A 104 -10.44 24.88 5.71
N ALA A 105 -11.60 24.99 6.36
CA ALA A 105 -12.32 26.26 6.45
C ALA A 105 -11.53 27.34 7.21
N GLU A 106 -10.66 26.93 8.13
CA GLU A 106 -9.74 27.78 8.89
C GLU A 106 -8.49 28.18 8.08
N GLY A 107 -8.33 27.65 6.86
CA GLY A 107 -7.21 27.94 5.97
C GLY A 107 -5.98 27.06 6.20
N GLU A 108 -6.05 26.04 7.08
CA GLU A 108 -4.97 25.08 7.25
C GLU A 108 -4.85 24.19 6.01
N THR A 109 -3.62 23.91 5.57
CA THR A 109 -3.37 22.99 4.45
C THR A 109 -2.81 21.67 4.98
N ILE A 110 -3.52 20.58 4.70
CA ILE A 110 -3.15 19.21 5.06
C ILE A 110 -2.77 18.48 3.78
N SER A 111 -1.62 17.79 3.79
CA SER A 111 -1.17 16.97 2.68
C SER A 111 -1.11 15.49 3.06
N ALA A 112 -1.50 14.60 2.15
CA ALA A 112 -1.40 13.16 2.34
C ALA A 112 -1.18 12.42 1.02
N LEU A 113 -0.54 11.25 1.10
CA LEU A 113 -0.40 10.33 -0.03
C LEU A 113 -1.42 9.19 0.08
N ALA A 114 -2.07 8.85 -1.02
CA ALA A 114 -3.02 7.75 -1.10
C ALA A 114 -2.65 6.78 -2.22
N ILE A 115 -2.58 5.48 -1.91
CA ILE A 115 -2.28 4.45 -2.92
C ILE A 115 -3.52 4.11 -3.74
N ASN A 116 -4.67 3.98 -3.10
CA ASN A 116 -5.90 3.59 -3.75
C ASN A 116 -6.71 4.84 -4.09
N GLU A 117 -7.29 5.51 -3.10
CA GLU A 117 -8.19 6.63 -3.31
C GLU A 117 -8.02 7.79 -2.32
N VAL A 118 -8.50 8.95 -2.73
CA VAL A 118 -8.85 10.08 -1.85
C VAL A 118 -10.36 10.27 -1.96
N ALA A 119 -11.06 10.17 -0.83
CA ALA A 119 -12.50 10.37 -0.74
C ALA A 119 -12.84 11.61 0.09
N LEU A 120 -13.72 12.45 -0.46
CA LEU A 120 -14.35 13.58 0.22
C LEU A 120 -15.81 13.23 0.49
N TRP A 121 -16.19 13.06 1.75
CA TRP A 121 -17.56 12.76 2.18
C TRP A 121 -18.17 13.85 3.06
N ARG A 122 -19.50 13.96 2.99
CA ARG A 122 -20.28 14.77 3.92
C ARG A 122 -20.12 14.26 5.35
N GLN A 123 -20.04 15.18 6.31
CA GLN A 123 -20.00 14.87 7.75
C GLN A 123 -21.35 15.09 8.44
N SER A 124 -22.36 15.57 7.70
CA SER A 124 -23.73 15.77 8.21
C SER A 124 -24.72 14.93 7.40
N TYR A 125 -25.99 14.93 7.82
CA TYR A 125 -27.09 14.31 7.07
C TYR A 125 -27.51 15.12 5.83
N GLN A 126 -27.00 16.34 5.65
CA GLN A 126 -27.29 17.17 4.49
C GLN A 126 -26.41 16.77 3.30
N THR A 127 -26.99 16.80 2.10
CA THR A 127 -26.28 16.57 0.84
C THR A 127 -25.14 17.57 0.67
N ALA A 128 -23.98 17.10 0.21
CA ALA A 128 -22.87 17.97 -0.14
C ALA A 128 -23.09 18.57 -1.54
N LYS A 129 -22.71 19.85 -1.68
CA LYS A 129 -22.64 20.55 -2.96
C LYS A 129 -21.17 20.70 -3.35
N ILE A 130 -20.76 19.99 -4.40
CA ILE A 130 -19.36 19.88 -4.78
C ILE A 130 -19.16 20.41 -6.21
N ARG A 131 -18.24 21.36 -6.35
CA ARG A 131 -17.71 21.78 -7.66
C ARG A 131 -16.50 20.93 -8.01
N ILE A 132 -16.40 20.49 -9.26
CA ILE A 132 -15.25 19.72 -9.76
C ILE A 132 -14.52 20.54 -10.83
N THR A 133 -13.23 20.75 -10.61
CA THR A 133 -12.31 21.44 -11.52
C THR A 133 -11.17 20.50 -11.87
N VAL A 134 -10.80 20.44 -13.15
CA VAL A 134 -9.65 19.66 -13.66
C VAL A 134 -8.79 20.60 -14.49
N ASP A 135 -7.50 20.67 -14.16
CA ASP A 135 -6.52 21.56 -14.82
C ASP A 135 -6.98 23.02 -14.89
N GLY A 136 -7.56 23.51 -13.78
CA GLY A 136 -8.08 24.88 -13.67
C GLY A 136 -9.39 25.14 -14.42
N GLN A 137 -9.95 24.15 -15.13
CA GLN A 137 -11.21 24.27 -15.85
C GLN A 137 -12.35 23.60 -15.08
N VAL A 138 -13.46 24.32 -14.88
CA VAL A 138 -14.65 23.74 -14.25
C VAL A 138 -15.24 22.68 -15.18
N ARG A 139 -15.28 21.44 -14.70
CA ARG A 139 -15.90 20.31 -15.40
C ARG A 139 -17.33 20.07 -14.94
N LEU A 140 -17.62 20.40 -13.68
CA LEU A 140 -18.95 20.29 -13.09
C LEU A 140 -19.15 21.41 -12.06
N GLU A 141 -20.14 22.27 -12.30
CA GLU A 141 -20.36 23.47 -11.48
C GLU A 141 -20.90 23.13 -10.08
N GLU A 142 -21.88 22.22 -10.02
CA GLU A 142 -22.46 21.75 -8.75
C GLU A 142 -22.91 20.29 -8.92
N LEU A 143 -22.39 19.42 -8.05
CA LEU A 143 -22.84 18.06 -7.84
C LEU A 143 -23.48 17.95 -6.46
N ASN A 144 -24.73 17.48 -6.41
CA ASN A 144 -25.43 17.17 -5.17
C ASN A 144 -25.28 15.67 -4.89
N CYS A 145 -24.49 15.31 -3.88
CA CYS A 145 -24.19 13.91 -3.55
C CYS A 145 -23.72 13.74 -2.09
N ASP A 146 -23.43 12.50 -1.70
CA ASP A 146 -22.77 12.21 -0.41
C ASP A 146 -21.29 12.59 -0.43
N GLY A 147 -20.69 12.63 -1.63
CA GLY A 147 -19.50 13.42 -1.96
C GLY A 147 -18.77 12.91 -3.22
N VAL A 148 -17.44 12.90 -3.24
CA VAL A 148 -16.64 12.48 -4.41
C VAL A 148 -15.41 11.67 -4.03
N MET A 149 -14.92 10.85 -4.96
CA MET A 149 -13.71 10.05 -4.79
C MET A 149 -12.84 10.14 -6.04
N VAL A 150 -11.53 10.25 -5.83
CA VAL A 150 -10.50 10.16 -6.88
C VAL A 150 -9.67 8.93 -6.57
N ALA A 151 -9.55 8.01 -7.52
CA ALA A 151 -8.84 6.74 -7.34
C ALA A 151 -7.69 6.58 -8.35
N THR A 152 -6.64 5.89 -7.93
CA THR A 152 -5.61 5.35 -8.82
C THR A 152 -6.14 4.08 -9.50
N PRO A 153 -5.48 3.56 -10.54
CA PRO A 153 -5.84 2.27 -11.11
C PRO A 153 -5.77 1.07 -10.14
N ALA A 154 -5.10 1.22 -8.98
CA ALA A 154 -4.99 0.17 -7.98
C ALA A 154 -6.17 0.13 -6.98
N GLY A 155 -6.91 1.24 -6.84
CA GLY A 155 -8.13 1.33 -6.03
C GLY A 155 -9.37 1.05 -6.84
#